data_AF-A0A180FJF5-F1
#
_entry.id   AF-A0A180FJF5-F1
#
_cell.length_a   1.000
_cell.length_b   1.000
_cell.length_c   1.000
_cell.angle_alpha   90.00
_cell.angle_beta   90.00
_cell.angle_gamma   90.00
#
_symmetry.space_group_name_H-M   'P 1'
#
loop_
_entity.id
_entity.type
_entity.pdbx_description
1 polymer ?
#
loop_
_entity_poly.entity_id
_entity_poly.type
_entity_poly.pdbx_seq_one_letter_code
_entity_poly.pdbx_strand_id
1 'polypeptide(L)'
;MRGLIPGGDDEAKRYYEAAVVSAISRYEKGIQDDGYAATLKTLNFPEEAFAPAITVSGEQAAKDYLAQGNSAVNWDLMTTTEQKLEAIHTQKWITLYFVSPYEAWSEQRRSDYPRLTRSVSIANGNKLIARFHYPDKERILNGDRVRAEGEIDIYESLVFWDKKNDYAPETPVYE
;
A
#
# COMPACT_ATOMS: atom_id res chain seq x y z
N MET A 1 6.46 -3.02 18.84
CA MET A 1 5.59 -1.90 18.38
C MET A 1 4.25 -1.83 19.14
N ARG A 2 3.30 -2.77 18.96
CA ARG A 2 2.02 -2.77 19.71
C ARG A 2 2.03 -3.60 21.01
N GLY A 3 3.21 -4.00 21.50
CA GLY A 3 3.36 -4.90 22.65
C GLY A 3 2.89 -6.34 22.42
N LEU A 4 2.50 -6.70 21.18
CA LEU A 4 1.94 -8.01 20.85
C LEU A 4 2.99 -9.09 20.55
N ILE A 5 4.26 -8.70 20.38
CA ILE A 5 5.38 -9.61 20.13
C ILE A 5 6.44 -9.43 21.22
N PRO A 6 7.09 -10.51 21.67
CA PRO A 6 8.30 -10.43 22.49
C PRO A 6 9.42 -9.68 21.75
N GLY A 7 10.38 -9.10 22.49
CA GLY A 7 11.58 -8.49 21.90
C GLY A 7 11.49 -7.00 21.53
N GLY A 8 10.31 -6.38 21.64
CA GLY A 8 10.20 -4.92 21.63
C GLY A 8 10.47 -4.27 20.26
N ASP A 9 11.39 -3.29 20.23
CA ASP A 9 11.72 -2.51 19.03
C ASP A 9 12.74 -3.20 18.14
N ASP A 10 13.78 -3.79 18.73
CA ASP A 10 14.83 -4.51 18.01
C ASP A 10 14.27 -5.64 17.16
N GLU A 11 13.30 -6.38 17.72
CA GLU A 11 12.66 -7.47 17.00
C GLU A 11 11.71 -6.94 15.91
N ALA A 12 11.06 -5.80 16.14
CA ALA A 12 10.25 -5.15 15.11
C ALA A 12 11.10 -4.67 13.94
N LYS A 13 12.28 -4.08 14.22
CA LYS A 13 13.28 -3.72 13.21
C LYS A 13 13.68 -4.94 12.40
N ARG A 14 14.06 -6.02 13.07
CA ARG A 14 14.48 -7.28 12.43
C ARG A 14 13.41 -7.82 11.47
N TYR A 15 12.14 -7.85 11.89
CA TYR A 15 11.04 -8.30 11.03
C TYR A 15 10.79 -7.36 9.85
N TYR A 16 10.84 -6.04 10.08
CA TYR A 16 10.68 -5.05 9.03
C TYR A 16 11.76 -5.20 7.95
N GLU A 17 13.03 -5.21 8.34
CA GLU A 17 14.15 -5.31 7.40
C GLU A 17 14.14 -6.65 6.66
N ALA A 18 13.87 -7.75 7.37
CA ALA A 18 13.74 -9.07 6.74
C ALA A 18 12.59 -9.13 5.74
N ALA A 19 11.46 -8.47 6.02
CA ALA A 19 10.32 -8.41 5.10
C ALA A 19 10.65 -7.62 3.83
N VAL A 20 11.34 -6.48 3.94
CA VAL A 20 11.77 -5.68 2.79
C VAL A 20 12.76 -6.44 1.91
N VAL A 21 13.75 -7.08 2.52
CA VAL A 21 14.70 -7.96 1.79
C VAL A 21 13.95 -9.08 1.08
N SER A 22 13.05 -9.78 1.78
CA SER A 22 12.28 -10.88 1.19
C SER A 22 11.38 -10.42 0.03
N ALA A 23 10.77 -9.24 0.14
CA ALA A 23 9.92 -8.68 -0.91
C ALA A 23 10.73 -8.39 -2.18
N ILE A 24 11.86 -7.70 -2.05
CA ILE A 24 12.71 -7.34 -3.20
C ILE A 24 13.32 -8.59 -3.85
N SER A 25 13.85 -9.54 -3.05
CA SER A 25 14.35 -10.81 -3.58
C SER A 25 13.27 -11.63 -4.31
N ARG A 26 12.00 -11.55 -3.88
CA ARG A 26 10.89 -12.19 -4.58
C ARG A 26 10.66 -11.56 -5.96
N TYR A 27 10.68 -10.24 -6.06
CA TYR A 27 10.51 -9.56 -7.36
C TYR A 27 11.70 -9.78 -8.29
N GLU A 28 12.94 -9.78 -7.77
CA GLU A 28 14.13 -10.15 -8.55
C GLU A 28 13.94 -11.53 -9.19
N LYS A 29 13.58 -12.54 -8.39
CA LYS A 29 13.32 -13.90 -8.89
C LYS A 29 12.18 -13.92 -9.91
N GLY A 30 11.12 -13.15 -9.70
CA GLY A 30 10.02 -13.01 -10.64
C GLY A 30 10.45 -12.38 -11.97
N ILE A 31 11.33 -11.37 -11.94
CA ILE A 31 11.85 -10.70 -13.14
C ILE A 31 12.82 -11.58 -13.91
N GLN A 32 13.60 -12.40 -13.22
CA GLN A 32 14.54 -13.35 -13.83
C GLN A 32 13.84 -14.60 -14.39
N ASP A 33 12.55 -14.80 -14.11
CA ASP A 33 11.77 -15.86 -14.73
C ASP A 33 11.49 -15.53 -16.20
N ASP A 34 11.89 -16.44 -17.10
CA ASP A 34 11.85 -16.23 -18.56
C ASP A 34 10.44 -15.84 -19.06
N GLY A 35 9.38 -16.32 -18.41
CA GLY A 35 7.99 -16.02 -18.77
C GLY A 35 7.58 -14.58 -18.44
N TYR A 36 8.00 -14.06 -17.30
CA TYR A 36 7.71 -12.68 -16.89
C TYR A 36 8.56 -11.68 -17.68
N ALA A 37 9.86 -11.94 -17.86
CA ALA A 37 10.74 -11.12 -18.68
C ALA A 37 10.25 -11.02 -20.13
N ALA A 38 9.74 -12.12 -20.69
CA ALA A 38 9.13 -12.13 -22.03
C ALA A 38 7.84 -11.28 -22.07
N THR A 39 7.00 -11.33 -21.03
CA THR A 39 5.77 -10.52 -20.95
C THR A 39 6.05 -9.04 -20.83
N LEU A 40 7.06 -8.61 -20.05
CA LEU A 40 7.43 -7.19 -19.99
C LEU A 40 7.91 -6.65 -21.34
N LYS A 41 8.61 -7.47 -22.13
CA LYS A 41 9.07 -7.09 -23.48
C LYS A 41 7.91 -6.85 -24.45
N THR A 42 6.75 -7.50 -24.28
CA THR A 42 5.59 -7.29 -25.16
C THR A 42 4.83 -6.00 -24.86
N LEU A 43 5.01 -5.41 -23.67
CA LEU A 43 4.35 -4.17 -23.28
C LEU A 43 4.94 -2.91 -23.95
N ASN A 44 6.05 -3.06 -24.70
CA ASN A 44 6.67 -2.04 -25.55
C ASN A 44 6.78 -0.65 -24.87
N PHE A 45 7.16 -0.65 -23.61
CA PHE A 45 7.43 0.57 -22.87
C PHE A 45 8.69 1.26 -23.43
N PRO A 46 8.73 2.61 -23.50
CA PRO A 46 9.94 3.33 -23.85
C PRO A 46 11.07 2.97 -22.88
N GLU A 47 12.31 2.88 -23.37
CA GLU A 47 13.47 2.60 -22.49
C GLU A 47 13.64 3.69 -21.43
N GLU A 48 13.25 4.94 -21.75
CA GLU A 48 13.29 6.08 -20.82
C GLU A 48 12.19 6.02 -19.74
N ALA A 49 11.19 5.13 -19.88
CA ALA A 49 10.13 4.95 -18.89
C ALA A 49 10.59 4.18 -17.64
N PHE A 50 11.80 3.60 -17.68
CA PHE A 50 12.35 2.83 -16.58
C PHE A 50 13.54 3.53 -15.93
N ALA A 51 13.63 3.41 -14.61
CA ALA A 51 14.87 3.71 -13.90
C ALA A 51 15.99 2.77 -14.36
N PRO A 52 17.28 3.16 -14.25
CA PRO A 52 18.40 2.30 -14.57
C PRO A 52 18.29 0.94 -13.88
N ALA A 53 18.65 -0.12 -14.60
CA ALA A 53 18.62 -1.47 -14.07
C ALA A 53 19.51 -1.61 -12.83
N ILE A 54 18.99 -2.27 -11.79
CA ILE A 54 19.77 -2.66 -10.62
C ILE A 54 20.78 -3.72 -11.07
N THR A 55 22.06 -3.52 -10.76
CA THR A 55 23.18 -4.38 -11.19
C THR A 55 23.71 -5.30 -10.08
N VAL A 56 23.18 -5.16 -8.86
CA VAL A 56 23.48 -5.99 -7.69
C VAL A 56 22.34 -6.97 -7.42
N SER A 57 22.55 -7.94 -6.51
CA SER A 57 21.46 -8.84 -6.10
C SER A 57 20.32 -8.05 -5.44
N GLY A 58 19.11 -8.60 -5.49
CA GLY A 58 17.94 -8.02 -4.83
C GLY A 58 18.14 -7.88 -3.32
N GLU A 59 18.87 -8.80 -2.69
CA GLU A 59 19.24 -8.69 -1.27
C GLU A 59 20.16 -7.47 -1.01
N GLN A 60 21.18 -7.26 -1.85
CA GLN A 60 22.08 -6.12 -1.68
C GLN A 60 21.35 -4.81 -1.96
N ALA A 61 20.54 -4.75 -3.02
CA ALA A 61 19.73 -3.58 -3.33
C ALA A 61 18.75 -3.24 -2.18
N ALA A 62 18.16 -4.25 -1.54
CA ALA A 62 17.30 -4.05 -0.37
C ALA A 62 18.05 -3.47 0.82
N LYS A 63 19.27 -3.97 1.10
CA LYS A 63 20.14 -3.44 2.16
C LYS A 63 20.53 -1.99 1.88
N ASP A 64 20.91 -1.69 0.65
CA ASP A 64 21.26 -0.32 0.23
C ASP A 64 20.05 0.63 0.37
N TYR A 65 18.86 0.15 0.01
CA TYR A 65 17.59 0.87 0.17
C TYR A 65 17.28 1.17 1.65
N LEU A 66 17.40 0.17 2.53
CA LEU A 66 17.16 0.31 3.96
C LEU A 66 18.19 1.23 4.66
N ALA A 67 19.40 1.33 4.11
CA ALA A 67 20.47 2.17 4.65
C ALA A 67 20.42 3.64 4.20
N GLN A 68 19.45 4.03 3.37
CA GLN A 68 19.32 5.42 2.90
C GLN A 68 19.16 6.41 4.07
N GLY A 69 19.60 7.64 3.87
CA GLY A 69 19.43 8.75 4.82
C GLY A 69 17.99 9.28 4.89
N ASN A 70 16.99 8.40 4.86
CA ASN A 70 15.58 8.73 4.78
C ASN A 70 14.77 7.95 5.84
N SER A 71 14.15 8.67 6.77
CA SER A 71 13.33 8.08 7.84
C SER A 71 12.05 7.39 7.36
N ALA A 72 11.67 7.52 6.08
CA ALA A 72 10.57 6.75 5.50
C ALA A 72 10.91 5.26 5.30
N VAL A 73 12.20 4.91 5.29
CA VAL A 73 12.68 3.55 4.97
C VAL A 73 13.68 3.02 5.98
N ASN A 74 14.55 3.88 6.50
CA ASN A 74 15.61 3.50 7.43
C ASN A 74 15.10 3.53 8.88
N TRP A 75 14.98 2.35 9.48
CA TRP A 75 14.43 2.17 10.82
C TRP A 75 15.19 2.97 11.89
N ASP A 76 16.52 3.10 11.76
CA ASP A 76 17.36 3.79 12.74
C ASP A 76 17.12 5.30 12.77
N LEU A 77 16.52 5.86 11.72
CA LEU A 77 16.13 7.26 11.63
C LEU A 77 14.69 7.52 12.12
N MET A 78 13.94 6.47 12.48
CA MET A 78 12.56 6.59 12.95
C MET A 78 12.54 6.74 14.47
N THR A 79 12.16 7.93 14.93
CA THR A 79 12.16 8.28 16.37
C THR A 79 10.80 8.08 17.04
N THR A 80 9.75 7.86 16.26
CA THR A 80 8.37 7.72 16.74
C THR A 80 7.75 6.39 16.33
N THR A 81 6.77 5.91 17.10
CA THR A 81 5.98 4.72 16.74
C THR A 81 5.20 4.94 15.45
N GLU A 82 4.64 6.13 15.23
CA GLU A 82 3.94 6.49 13.99
C GLU A 82 4.82 6.35 12.74
N GLN A 83 6.07 6.85 12.76
CA GLN A 83 6.99 6.69 11.61
C GLN A 83 7.26 5.20 11.31
N LYS A 84 7.47 4.39 12.35
CA LYS A 84 7.70 2.95 12.18
C LYS A 84 6.46 2.22 11.67
N LEU A 85 5.25 2.61 12.11
CA LEU A 85 4.00 2.06 11.59
C LEU A 85 3.77 2.46 10.12
N GLU A 86 4.04 3.72 9.78
CA GLU A 86 3.96 4.22 8.41
C GLU A 86 4.90 3.46 7.48
N ALA A 87 6.15 3.25 7.89
CA ALA A 87 7.12 2.47 7.12
C ALA A 87 6.67 1.01 6.93
N ILE A 88 6.26 0.32 8.00
CA ILE A 88 5.78 -1.08 7.91
C ILE A 88 4.59 -1.19 6.94
N HIS A 89 3.57 -0.35 7.10
CA HIS A 89 2.37 -0.44 6.27
C HIS A 89 2.63 -0.01 4.83
N THR A 90 3.50 0.97 4.60
CA THR A 90 3.92 1.38 3.26
C THR A 90 4.70 0.27 2.55
N GLN A 91 5.67 -0.37 3.21
CA GLN A 91 6.40 -1.51 2.63
C GLN A 91 5.49 -2.71 2.37
N LYS A 92 4.53 -2.97 3.27
CA LYS A 92 3.48 -3.99 3.04
C LYS A 92 2.67 -3.64 1.79
N TRP A 93 2.20 -2.40 1.65
CA TRP A 93 1.42 -1.96 0.50
C TRP A 93 2.19 -2.11 -0.83
N ILE A 94 3.45 -1.70 -0.86
CA ILE A 94 4.33 -1.87 -2.04
C ILE A 94 4.47 -3.35 -2.40
N THR A 95 4.69 -4.22 -1.40
CA THR A 95 4.87 -5.67 -1.60
C THR A 95 3.61 -6.36 -2.14
N LEU A 96 2.43 -5.78 -1.90
CA LEU A 96 1.16 -6.33 -2.38
C LEU A 96 0.85 -5.92 -3.83
N TYR A 97 1.66 -5.05 -4.44
CA TYR A 97 1.50 -4.62 -5.82
C TYR A 97 1.62 -5.82 -6.79
N PHE A 98 0.63 -5.98 -7.68
CA PHE A 98 0.42 -7.16 -8.54
C PHE A 98 0.24 -8.52 -7.83
N VAL A 99 0.22 -8.57 -6.50
CA VAL A 99 0.04 -9.81 -5.73
C VAL A 99 -1.37 -9.90 -5.15
N SER A 100 -1.81 -8.86 -4.44
CA SER A 100 -3.13 -8.83 -3.81
C SER A 100 -3.62 -7.38 -3.63
N PRO A 101 -4.18 -6.77 -4.70
CA PRO A 101 -4.62 -5.38 -4.66
C PRO A 101 -5.77 -5.15 -3.67
N TYR A 102 -6.64 -6.14 -3.44
CA TYR A 102 -7.72 -6.04 -2.46
C TYR A 102 -7.21 -6.01 -1.01
N GLU A 103 -6.17 -6.77 -0.69
CA GLU A 103 -5.51 -6.70 0.62
C GLU A 103 -4.81 -5.34 0.78
N ALA A 104 -4.13 -4.85 -0.26
CA ALA A 104 -3.47 -3.54 -0.24
C ALA A 104 -4.48 -2.42 0.06
N TRP A 105 -5.65 -2.43 -0.60
CA TRP A 105 -6.71 -1.45 -0.36
C TRP A 105 -7.36 -1.60 1.03
N SER A 106 -7.53 -2.82 1.51
CA SER A 106 -8.10 -3.06 2.85
C SER A 106 -7.15 -2.57 3.95
N GLU A 107 -5.86 -2.85 3.82
CA GLU A 107 -4.86 -2.40 4.79
C GLU A 107 -4.63 -0.89 4.76
N GLN A 108 -4.70 -0.27 3.57
CA GLN A 108 -4.60 1.18 3.46
C GLN A 108 -5.74 1.86 4.22
N ARG A 109 -6.99 1.40 4.08
CA ARG A 109 -8.12 1.91 4.87
C ARG A 109 -8.00 1.59 6.36
N ARG A 110 -7.47 0.42 6.74
CA ARG A 110 -7.35 0.03 8.16
C ARG A 110 -6.23 0.78 8.90
N SER A 111 -5.20 1.21 8.18
CA SER A 111 -4.00 1.82 8.77
C SER A 111 -3.78 3.29 8.41
N ASP A 112 -4.52 3.81 7.42
CA ASP A 112 -4.29 5.10 6.77
C ASP A 112 -2.92 5.23 6.07
N TYR A 113 -2.22 4.11 5.89
CA TYR A 113 -0.89 4.04 5.29
C TYR A 113 -0.84 3.13 4.05
N PRO A 114 -0.13 3.52 2.98
CA PRO A 114 0.55 4.81 2.83
C PRO A 114 -0.45 5.98 2.79
N ARG A 115 0.05 7.19 3.11
CA ARG A 115 -0.74 8.42 3.03
C ARG A 115 -0.98 8.76 1.57
N LEU A 116 -2.12 8.30 1.03
CA LEU A 116 -2.50 8.57 -0.35
C LEU A 116 -3.05 9.98 -0.49
N THR A 117 -2.88 10.54 -1.68
CA THR A 117 -3.50 11.81 -2.08
C THR A 117 -4.86 11.55 -2.71
N ARG A 118 -5.77 12.52 -2.60
CA ARG A 118 -7.08 12.46 -3.26
C ARG A 118 -6.96 12.63 -4.77
N SER A 119 -7.97 12.16 -5.49
CA SER A 119 -8.17 12.54 -6.90
C SER A 119 -8.26 14.05 -7.06
N VAL A 120 -7.77 14.57 -8.20
CA VAL A 120 -7.94 15.97 -8.61
C VAL A 120 -9.42 16.36 -8.73
N SER A 121 -10.29 15.39 -9.04
CA SER A 121 -11.74 15.59 -9.09
C SER A 121 -12.32 15.66 -7.67
N ILE A 122 -12.95 16.78 -7.35
CA ILE A 122 -13.37 17.16 -5.99
C ILE A 122 -14.80 16.70 -5.67
N ALA A 123 -15.30 15.66 -6.35
CA ALA A 123 -16.72 15.30 -6.32
C ALA A 123 -17.28 15.05 -4.91
N ASN A 124 -16.45 14.62 -3.93
CA ASN A 124 -16.88 14.35 -2.56
C ASN A 124 -15.86 14.81 -1.51
N GLY A 125 -15.46 16.07 -1.57
CA GLY A 125 -14.88 16.75 -0.42
C GLY A 125 -13.57 16.16 0.09
N ASN A 126 -12.64 15.81 -0.78
CA ASN A 126 -11.25 15.47 -0.42
C ASN A 126 -11.01 14.16 0.35
N LYS A 127 -11.93 13.20 0.32
CA LYS A 127 -11.74 11.88 0.96
C LYS A 127 -11.45 10.77 -0.05
N LEU A 128 -10.84 9.68 0.43
CA LEU A 128 -10.66 8.45 -0.33
C LEU A 128 -11.93 7.60 -0.27
N ILE A 129 -12.11 6.70 -1.24
CA ILE A 129 -13.23 5.74 -1.24
C ILE A 129 -13.03 4.74 -0.09
N ALA A 130 -13.95 4.72 0.87
CA ALA A 130 -13.94 3.87 2.04
C ALA A 130 -14.61 2.50 1.81
N ARG A 131 -15.55 2.39 0.87
CA ARG A 131 -16.20 1.13 0.49
C ARG A 131 -16.89 1.22 -0.88
N PHE A 132 -17.38 0.09 -1.38
CA PHE A 132 -18.29 0.05 -2.52
C PHE A 132 -19.75 0.00 -2.08
N HIS A 133 -20.64 0.44 -2.97
CA HIS A 133 -22.08 0.20 -2.85
C HIS A 133 -22.39 -1.30 -2.99
N TYR A 134 -23.55 -1.71 -2.46
CA TYR A 134 -24.12 -3.01 -2.81
C TYR A 134 -24.42 -3.09 -4.32
N PRO A 135 -24.27 -4.27 -4.95
CA PRO A 135 -24.59 -4.43 -6.37
C PRO A 135 -26.04 -4.06 -6.68
N ASP A 136 -26.29 -3.49 -7.86
CA ASP A 136 -27.65 -3.07 -8.26
C ASP A 136 -28.65 -4.22 -8.25
N LYS A 137 -28.21 -5.45 -8.54
CA LYS A 137 -29.07 -6.64 -8.45
C LYS A 137 -29.63 -6.85 -7.05
N GLU A 138 -28.85 -6.62 -5.99
CA GLU A 138 -29.35 -6.73 -4.61
C GLU A 138 -30.34 -5.61 -4.28
N ARG A 139 -30.10 -4.41 -4.81
CA ARG A 139 -31.03 -3.27 -4.64
C ARG A 139 -32.38 -3.54 -5.29
N ILE A 140 -32.39 -4.26 -6.41
CA ILE A 140 -33.60 -4.63 -7.16
C ILE A 140 -34.30 -5.85 -6.53
N LEU A 141 -33.57 -6.92 -6.26
CA LEU A 141 -34.13 -8.21 -5.86
C LEU A 141 -34.39 -8.31 -4.35
N ASN A 142 -33.67 -7.54 -3.53
CA ASN A 142 -33.70 -7.59 -2.07
C ASN A 142 -33.69 -6.19 -1.44
N GLY A 143 -34.38 -5.24 -2.08
CA GLY A 143 -34.28 -3.82 -1.75
C GLY A 143 -34.66 -3.46 -0.31
N ASP A 144 -35.59 -4.18 0.32
CA ASP A 144 -35.95 -3.94 1.73
C ASP A 144 -34.78 -4.20 2.69
N ARG A 145 -33.98 -5.25 2.43
CA ARG A 145 -32.79 -5.56 3.25
C ARG A 145 -31.67 -4.58 3.00
N VAL A 146 -31.45 -4.18 1.75
CA VAL A 146 -30.44 -3.15 1.44
C VAL A 146 -30.80 -1.82 2.10
N ARG A 147 -32.07 -1.41 2.06
CA ARG A 147 -32.53 -0.18 2.74
C ARG A 147 -32.38 -0.25 4.26
N ALA A 148 -32.50 -1.43 4.87
CA ALA A 148 -32.32 -1.61 6.31
C ALA A 148 -30.88 -1.33 6.78
N GLU A 149 -29.88 -1.44 5.90
CA GLU A 149 -28.49 -1.05 6.17
C GLU A 149 -28.27 0.47 6.16
N GLY A 150 -29.25 1.24 5.68
CA GLY A 150 -29.19 2.70 5.54
C GLY A 150 -28.65 3.17 4.18
N GLU A 151 -28.62 4.49 4.01
CA GLU A 151 -28.01 5.11 2.82
C GLU A 151 -26.48 5.06 2.94
N ILE A 152 -25.84 4.37 2.00
CA ILE A 152 -24.39 4.21 1.97
C ILE A 152 -23.76 5.33 1.15
N ASP A 153 -23.01 6.18 1.83
CA ASP A 153 -22.02 7.07 1.21
C ASP A 153 -20.67 6.35 1.12
N ILE A 154 -20.09 6.24 -0.08
CA ILE A 154 -18.85 5.48 -0.30
C ILE A 154 -17.60 6.15 0.28
N TYR A 155 -17.68 7.39 0.76
CA TYR A 155 -16.62 8.14 1.42
C TYR A 155 -16.83 8.20 2.94
N GLU A 156 -18.08 8.27 3.41
CA GLU A 156 -18.39 8.46 4.84
C GLU A 156 -18.83 7.17 5.55
N SER A 157 -19.48 6.24 4.86
CA SER A 157 -19.97 5.01 5.46
C SER A 157 -18.85 3.99 5.57
N LEU A 158 -18.25 3.86 6.75
CA LEU A 158 -17.10 2.98 6.96
C LEU A 158 -17.48 1.50 7.12
N VAL A 159 -16.54 0.62 6.82
CA VAL A 159 -16.65 -0.81 7.19
C VAL A 159 -16.38 -0.95 8.68
N PHE A 160 -16.95 -1.93 9.38
CA PHE A 160 -16.90 -2.03 10.85
C PHE A 160 -15.48 -1.96 11.48
N TRP A 161 -14.45 -2.41 10.74
CA TRP A 161 -13.06 -2.39 11.18
C TRP A 161 -12.32 -1.09 10.82
N ASP A 162 -12.86 -0.31 9.89
CA ASP A 162 -12.36 1.00 9.51
C ASP A 162 -12.94 2.04 10.48
N LYS A 163 -12.04 2.78 11.15
CA LYS A 163 -12.42 3.64 12.27
C LYS A 163 -12.50 5.11 11.89
N LYS A 164 -11.89 5.53 10.78
CA LYS A 164 -11.89 6.91 10.32
C LYS A 164 -11.48 6.99 8.86
N ASN A 165 -11.96 8.02 8.17
CA ASN A 165 -11.53 8.37 6.82
C ASN A 165 -11.33 9.89 6.77
N ASP A 166 -10.13 10.31 7.17
CA ASP A 166 -9.76 11.72 7.25
C ASP A 166 -9.56 12.31 5.85
N TYR A 167 -9.55 13.64 5.74
CA TYR A 167 -9.27 14.31 4.47
C TYR A 167 -7.88 13.96 3.95
N ALA A 168 -7.80 13.55 2.69
CA ALA A 168 -6.56 13.25 2.01
C ALA A 168 -6.00 14.51 1.33
N PRO A 169 -4.66 14.72 1.38
CA PRO A 169 -4.02 15.85 0.71
C PRO A 169 -4.26 15.81 -0.80
N GLU A 170 -4.26 16.98 -1.43
CA GLU A 170 -4.40 17.08 -2.88
C GLU A 170 -3.22 16.42 -3.61
N THR A 171 -3.53 15.71 -4.70
CA THR A 171 -2.47 15.18 -5.58
C THR A 171 -1.72 16.36 -6.20
N PRO A 172 -0.38 16.43 -6.06
CA PRO A 172 0.41 17.43 -6.74
C PRO A 172 0.16 17.34 -8.25
N VAL A 173 -0.16 18.46 -8.89
CA VAL A 173 -0.20 18.52 -10.35
C VAL A 173 1.24 18.45 -10.82
N TYR A 174 1.61 17.37 -11.51
CA TYR A 174 2.89 17.29 -12.20
C TYR A 174 2.81 18.26 -13.39
N GLU A 175 3.58 19.34 -13.33
CA GLU A 175 3.77 20.29 -14.44
C GLU A 175 4.66 19.70 -15.55
#